data_AF-A0A1Z9NE74-F1
#
_entry.id   AF-A0A1Z9NE74-F1
#
_cell.length_a   1.000
_cell.length_b   1.000
_cell.length_c   1.000
_cell.angle_alpha   90.00
_cell.angle_beta   90.00
_cell.angle_gamma   90.00
#
_symmetry.space_group_name_H-M   'P 1'
#
loop_
_entity.id
_entity.type
_entity.pdbx_description
1 polymer ?
#
loop_
_entity_poly.entity_id
_entity_poly.type
_entity_poly.pdbx_seq_one_letter_code
_entity_poly.pdbx_strand_id
1 'polypeptide(L)'
;MNRGGPLEMLRTMRWWPFGKWNRAKVDDSPHVKGARMWLQELRSICEKNYQNPSAGQALVREMQVEWTDANRRGDLDDMLLQGLDRRAFRLLRASGEEWIGWLDNERFWEPGWKGGFETE
;
A
#
# COMPACT_ATOMS: atom_id res chain seq x y z
N MET A 1 3.22 34.36 -43.58
CA MET A 1 3.02 34.81 -42.18
C MET A 1 3.28 33.61 -41.27
N ASN A 2 4.36 33.59 -40.47
CA ASN A 2 4.40 33.96 -39.03
C ASN A 2 3.32 33.26 -38.20
N ARG A 3 3.58 32.61 -37.06
CA ARG A 3 4.79 32.32 -36.27
C ARG A 3 4.30 31.42 -35.10
N GLY A 4 5.07 30.42 -34.67
CA GLY A 4 4.88 29.82 -33.34
C GLY A 4 5.17 28.32 -33.23
N GLY A 5 6.43 27.94 -33.00
CA GLY A 5 6.65 26.95 -31.93
C GLY A 5 6.31 27.61 -30.58
N PRO A 6 6.11 26.88 -29.46
CA PRO A 6 7.27 26.19 -28.88
C PRO A 6 6.96 25.00 -27.91
N LEU A 7 8.06 24.42 -27.41
CA LEU A 7 8.22 23.68 -26.13
C LEU A 7 7.84 22.19 -26.10
N GLU A 8 8.86 21.36 -26.37
CA GLU A 8 9.17 20.25 -25.49
C GLU A 8 9.03 20.68 -24.02
N MET A 9 8.02 20.14 -23.33
CA MET A 9 8.03 19.95 -21.89
C MET A 9 7.77 18.48 -21.59
N LEU A 10 8.90 17.80 -21.50
CA LEU A 10 9.21 16.61 -20.73
C LEU A 10 8.18 16.19 -19.65
N ARG A 11 8.08 14.86 -19.55
CA ARG A 11 7.98 14.09 -18.30
C ARG A 11 6.61 14.08 -17.65
N THR A 12 5.87 13.01 -17.92
CA THR A 12 5.27 12.21 -16.83
C THR A 12 5.23 10.76 -17.29
N MET A 13 6.23 10.00 -16.85
CA MET A 13 6.32 8.55 -17.05
C MET A 13 5.04 7.91 -16.50
N ARG A 14 4.21 7.42 -17.41
CA ARG A 14 3.00 6.64 -17.12
C ARG A 14 3.45 5.21 -16.78
N TRP A 15 3.69 4.93 -15.51
CA TRP A 15 3.88 3.56 -15.02
C TRP A 15 2.62 3.14 -14.26
N TRP A 16 1.85 2.20 -14.82
CA TRP A 16 1.31 1.00 -14.15
C TRP A 16 0.28 0.27 -15.07
N PRO A 17 0.37 -1.07 -15.25
CA PRO A 17 -0.49 -1.83 -16.17
C PRO A 17 -1.48 -2.75 -15.44
N PHE A 18 -2.77 -2.68 -15.75
CA PHE A 18 -3.72 -3.76 -15.39
C PHE A 18 -4.52 -4.19 -16.61
N GLY A 19 -4.03 -5.26 -17.25
CA GLY A 19 -4.75 -6.05 -18.23
C GLY A 19 -5.89 -6.83 -17.57
N LYS A 20 -6.99 -6.96 -18.33
CA LYS A 20 -8.25 -7.65 -17.99
C LYS A 20 -8.04 -8.99 -17.28
N TRP A 21 -8.76 -9.21 -16.19
CA TRP A 21 -9.15 -10.57 -15.76
C TRP A 21 -10.59 -10.60 -15.23
N ASN A 22 -11.35 -11.61 -15.69
CA ASN A 22 -12.79 -11.81 -15.47
C ASN A 22 -13.14 -12.10 -14.00
N ARG A 23 -14.21 -11.47 -13.50
CA ARG A 23 -14.75 -11.64 -12.13
C ARG A 23 -15.99 -12.54 -12.13
N ALA A 24 -16.00 -13.56 -11.27
CA ALA A 24 -17.24 -14.14 -10.75
C ALA A 24 -17.78 -13.21 -9.64
N LYS A 25 -19.10 -12.98 -9.66
CA LYS A 25 -19.84 -11.90 -8.99
C LYS A 25 -19.47 -11.69 -7.51
N VAL A 26 -18.84 -10.55 -7.21
CA VAL A 26 -18.82 -9.88 -5.91
C VAL A 26 -19.32 -8.46 -6.18
N ASP A 27 -20.22 -7.96 -5.34
CA ASP A 27 -20.89 -6.67 -5.48
C ASP A 27 -19.90 -5.56 -5.89
N ASP A 28 -20.16 -5.01 -7.07
CA ASP A 28 -19.17 -4.36 -7.94
C ASP A 28 -19.42 -2.85 -7.98
N SER A 29 -19.12 -2.16 -6.88
CA SER A 29 -18.91 -0.71 -6.93
C SER A 29 -17.48 -0.46 -7.40
N PRO A 30 -17.25 0.18 -8.57
CA PRO A 30 -15.95 0.22 -9.28
C PRO A 30 -14.80 0.96 -8.56
N HIS A 31 -15.02 1.50 -7.36
CA HIS A 31 -14.03 2.23 -6.58
C HIS A 31 -13.66 1.58 -5.23
N VAL A 32 -14.36 0.51 -4.82
CA VAL A 32 -14.09 -0.13 -3.54
C VAL A 32 -12.90 -1.08 -3.71
N LYS A 33 -11.70 -0.61 -3.38
CA LYS A 33 -10.55 -1.49 -3.18
C LYS A 33 -10.92 -2.47 -2.08
N GLY A 34 -11.25 -3.71 -2.45
CA GLY A 34 -11.60 -4.76 -1.49
C GLY A 34 -10.55 -4.85 -0.38
N ALA A 35 -11.02 -4.95 0.86
CA ALA A 35 -10.23 -4.96 2.11
C ALA A 35 -8.89 -5.74 2.04
N ARG A 36 -8.90 -6.90 1.38
CA ARG A 36 -7.71 -7.76 1.22
C ARG A 36 -6.63 -7.18 0.32
N MET A 37 -6.98 -6.31 -0.63
CA MET A 37 -6.02 -5.74 -1.58
C MET A 37 -5.04 -4.78 -0.89
N TRP A 38 -5.50 -3.92 0.02
CA TRP A 38 -4.61 -2.97 0.70
C TRP A 38 -3.48 -3.65 1.47
N LEU A 39 -3.78 -4.76 2.14
CA LEU A 39 -2.78 -5.53 2.89
C LEU A 39 -1.76 -6.20 1.95
N GLN A 40 -2.23 -6.74 0.82
CA GLN A 40 -1.34 -7.34 -0.19
C GLN A 40 -0.47 -6.30 -0.88
N GLU A 41 -1.01 -5.12 -1.19
CA GLU A 41 -0.24 -4.01 -1.76
C GLU A 41 0.81 -3.50 -0.79
N LEU A 42 0.46 -3.35 0.49
CA LEU A 42 1.41 -2.97 1.54
C LEU A 42 2.57 -3.98 1.60
N ARG A 43 2.25 -5.28 1.62
CA ARG A 43 3.25 -6.35 1.59
C ARG A 43 4.13 -6.27 0.34
N SER A 44 3.52 -6.14 -0.84
CA SER A 44 4.24 -6.09 -2.13
C SER A 44 5.21 -4.92 -2.20
N ILE A 45 4.80 -3.72 -1.75
CA ILE A 45 5.67 -2.53 -1.71
C ILE A 45 6.85 -2.76 -0.76
N CYS A 46 6.62 -3.35 0.41
CA CYS A 46 7.70 -3.62 1.35
C CYS A 46 8.67 -4.68 0.80
N GLU A 47 8.17 -5.78 0.23
CA GLU A 47 8.98 -6.86 -0.34
C GLU A 47 9.80 -6.39 -1.54
N LYS A 48 9.23 -5.57 -2.45
CA LYS A 48 9.98 -4.97 -3.57
C LYS A 48 11.12 -4.06 -3.11
N ASN A 49 11.03 -3.52 -1.90
CA ASN A 49 12.02 -2.64 -1.30
C ASN A 49 12.77 -3.31 -0.14
N TYR A 50 12.88 -4.64 -0.10
CA TYR A 50 13.54 -5.35 1.01
C TYR A 50 15.00 -4.91 1.23
N GLN A 51 15.73 -4.57 0.16
CA GLN A 51 17.11 -4.06 0.22
C GLN A 51 17.20 -2.55 0.48
N ASN A 52 16.09 -1.82 0.39
CA ASN A 52 16.05 -0.37 0.59
C ASN A 52 14.87 0.02 1.50
N PRO A 53 15.00 -0.21 2.82
CA PRO A 53 13.95 0.09 3.78
C PRO A 53 13.50 1.55 3.72
N SER A 54 14.40 2.51 3.52
CA SER A 54 14.04 3.93 3.45
C SER A 54 13.11 4.25 2.28
N ALA A 55 13.34 3.66 1.10
CA ALA A 55 12.43 3.79 -0.05
C ALA A 55 11.08 3.10 0.21
N GLY A 56 11.10 1.90 0.79
CA GLY A 56 9.87 1.20 1.20
C GLY A 56 9.05 2.02 2.20
N GLN A 57 9.70 2.59 3.21
CA GLN A 57 9.07 3.43 4.24
C GLN A 57 8.45 4.70 3.66
N ALA A 58 9.09 5.33 2.65
CA ALA A 58 8.50 6.47 1.97
C ALA A 58 7.17 6.08 1.29
N LEU A 59 7.14 4.96 0.56
CA LEU A 59 5.93 4.46 -0.08
C LEU A 59 4.85 4.04 0.93
N VAL A 60 5.23 3.47 2.08
CA VAL A 60 4.28 3.16 3.17
C VAL A 60 3.59 4.44 3.67
N ARG A 61 4.29 5.57 3.77
CA ARG A 61 3.66 6.86 4.15
C ARG A 61 2.69 7.35 3.08
N GLU A 62 3.00 7.16 1.81
CA GLU A 62 2.08 7.49 0.71
C GLU A 62 0.81 6.63 0.80
N MET A 63 0.96 5.32 1.05
CA MET A 63 -0.19 4.43 1.27
C MET A 63 -1.04 4.87 2.45
N GLN A 64 -0.44 5.38 3.54
CA GLN A 64 -1.20 5.92 4.67
C GLN A 64 -2.13 7.05 4.25
N VAL A 65 -1.71 7.92 3.34
CA VAL A 65 -2.57 8.99 2.82
C VAL A 65 -3.74 8.39 2.03
N GLU A 66 -3.44 7.47 1.14
CA GLU A 66 -4.40 6.85 0.22
C GLU A 66 -5.48 6.02 0.94
N TRP A 67 -5.10 5.17 1.90
CA TRP A 67 -6.09 4.37 2.63
C TRP A 67 -6.87 5.18 3.66
N THR A 68 -6.28 6.27 4.19
CA THR A 68 -7.01 7.20 5.07
C THR A 68 -8.11 7.91 4.29
N ASP A 69 -7.81 8.33 3.07
CA ASP A 69 -8.77 8.96 2.17
C ASP A 69 -9.86 7.98 1.70
N ALA A 70 -9.48 6.73 1.41
CA ALA A 70 -10.44 5.66 1.13
C ALA A 70 -11.38 5.38 2.32
N ASN A 71 -10.87 5.38 3.55
CA ASN A 71 -11.70 5.23 4.75
C ASN A 71 -12.69 6.39 4.90
N ARG A 72 -12.25 7.63 4.67
CA ARG A 72 -13.15 8.81 4.72
C ARG A 72 -14.28 8.76 3.70
N ARG A 73 -14.06 8.10 2.55
CA ARG A 73 -15.10 7.86 1.54
C ARG A 73 -16.00 6.65 1.82
N GLY A 74 -15.68 5.85 2.84
CA GLY A 74 -16.37 4.59 3.13
C GLY A 74 -15.93 3.41 2.25
N ASP A 75 -14.84 3.54 1.49
CA ASP A 75 -14.28 2.47 0.64
C ASP A 75 -13.41 1.49 1.46
N LEU A 76 -13.09 1.84 2.71
CA LEU A 76 -12.29 1.05 3.64
C LEU A 76 -13.00 1.01 5.00
N ASP A 77 -13.05 -0.17 5.61
CA ASP A 77 -13.61 -0.36 6.95
C ASP A 77 -12.61 0.05 8.04
N ASP A 78 -13.12 0.66 9.12
CA ASP A 78 -12.32 1.18 10.24
C ASP A 78 -11.46 0.10 10.90
N MET A 79 -11.95 -1.15 11.01
CA MET A 79 -11.17 -2.24 11.60
C MET A 79 -9.97 -2.60 10.72
N LEU A 80 -10.15 -2.55 9.40
CA LEU A 80 -9.06 -2.77 8.47
C LEU A 80 -8.06 -1.61 8.48
N LEU A 81 -8.53 -0.37 8.49
CA LEU A 81 -7.67 0.81 8.62
C LEU A 81 -6.75 0.68 9.84
N GLN A 82 -7.32 0.38 11.02
CA GLN A 82 -6.54 0.19 12.24
C GLN A 82 -5.50 -0.94 12.10
N GLY A 83 -5.83 -2.01 11.39
CA GLY A 83 -4.93 -3.11 11.10
C GLY A 83 -3.77 -2.72 10.18
N LEU A 84 -4.02 -1.87 9.18
CA LEU A 84 -3.00 -1.34 8.26
C LEU A 84 -2.10 -0.34 8.98
N ASP A 85 -2.67 0.60 9.75
CA ASP A 85 -1.91 1.62 10.48
C ASP A 85 -1.00 1.00 11.54
N ARG A 86 -1.43 -0.06 12.22
CA ARG A 86 -0.58 -0.79 13.19
C ARG A 86 0.65 -1.40 12.52
N ARG A 87 0.49 -1.94 11.32
CA ARG A 87 1.59 -2.50 10.53
C ARG A 87 2.50 -1.41 10.01
N ALA A 88 1.92 -0.36 9.43
CA ALA A 88 2.66 0.81 8.97
C ALA A 88 3.51 1.40 10.10
N PHE A 89 2.96 1.54 11.30
CA PHE A 89 3.71 2.02 12.47
C PHE A 89 4.97 1.19 12.75
N ARG A 90 4.89 -0.15 12.68
CA ARG A 90 6.07 -1.02 12.86
C ARG A 90 7.06 -0.85 11.72
N LEU A 91 6.59 -0.91 10.47
CA LEU A 91 7.41 -0.81 9.27
C LEU A 91 8.15 0.53 9.16
N LEU A 92 7.47 1.63 9.52
CA LEU A 92 8.02 2.99 9.47
C LEU A 92 9.06 3.28 10.56
N ARG A 93 9.07 2.49 11.63
CA ARG A 93 10.02 2.64 12.75
C ARG A 93 11.12 1.59 12.73
N ALA A 94 10.98 0.57 11.90
CA ALA A 94 11.94 -0.51 11.79
C ALA A 94 13.29 0.01 11.29
N SER A 95 14.35 -0.45 11.95
CA SER A 95 15.70 -0.48 11.37
C SER A 95 15.77 -1.43 10.16
N GLY A 96 16.90 -1.47 9.46
CA GLY A 96 17.06 -2.35 8.30
C GLY A 96 16.91 -3.83 8.64
N GLU A 97 17.43 -4.27 9.79
CA GLU A 97 17.29 -5.66 10.26
C GLU A 97 15.85 -5.97 10.68
N GLU A 98 15.21 -5.07 11.44
CA GLU A 98 13.81 -5.23 11.84
C GLU A 98 12.86 -5.22 10.64
N TRP A 99 13.17 -4.45 9.60
CA TRP A 99 12.38 -4.40 8.37
C TRP A 99 12.31 -5.78 7.72
N ILE A 100 13.47 -6.43 7.56
CA ILE A 100 13.56 -7.79 7.03
C ILE A 100 12.82 -8.75 7.98
N GLY A 101 13.02 -8.61 9.30
CA GLY A 101 12.32 -9.43 10.30
C GLY A 101 10.78 -9.34 10.23
N TRP A 102 10.22 -8.16 9.92
CA TRP A 102 8.78 -8.02 9.70
C TRP A 102 8.32 -8.60 8.36
N LEU A 103 9.14 -8.49 7.31
CA LEU A 103 8.84 -9.08 6.01
C LEU A 103 8.73 -10.61 6.09
N ASP A 104 9.65 -11.26 6.81
CA ASP A 104 9.70 -12.71 6.98
C ASP A 104 8.67 -13.25 7.99
N ASN A 105 7.98 -12.38 8.72
CA ASN A 105 6.98 -12.79 9.71
C ASN A 105 5.61 -13.04 9.05
N GLU A 106 5.27 -14.29 8.74
CA GLU A 106 3.96 -14.61 8.14
C GLU A 106 2.77 -14.16 9.01
N ARG A 107 2.86 -14.33 10.34
CA ARG A 107 1.79 -13.91 11.28
C ARG A 107 1.54 -12.40 11.24
N PHE A 108 2.57 -11.60 10.95
CA PHE A 108 2.42 -10.15 10.77
C PHE A 108 1.47 -9.82 9.60
N TRP A 109 1.47 -10.65 8.55
CA TRP A 109 0.64 -10.45 7.35
C TRP A 109 -0.73 -11.12 7.42
N GLU A 110 -1.04 -11.86 8.49
CA GLU A 110 -2.34 -12.51 8.65
C GLU A 110 -3.46 -11.50 8.95
N PRO A 111 -4.66 -11.66 8.36
CA PRO A 111 -5.83 -10.89 8.75
C PRO A 111 -6.06 -10.96 10.27
N GLY A 112 -6.41 -9.84 10.90
CA GLY A 112 -6.70 -9.81 12.33
C GLY A 112 -5.49 -9.72 13.26
N TRP A 113 -4.25 -9.73 12.76
CA TRP A 113 -3.04 -9.53 13.57
C TRP A 113 -3.15 -8.34 14.54
N LYS A 114 -2.84 -8.57 15.83
CA LYS A 114 -3.05 -7.61 16.91
C LYS A 114 -1.78 -6.96 17.48
N GLY A 115 -0.61 -7.15 16.89
CA GLY A 115 0.59 -6.42 17.32
C GLY A 115 1.63 -7.25 18.09
N GLY A 116 1.49 -8.57 18.12
CA GLY A 116 2.48 -9.51 18.67
C GLY A 116 2.58 -9.56 20.19
N PHE A 117 1.72 -8.85 20.93
CA PHE A 117 1.58 -9.00 22.38
C PHE A 117 0.47 -10.02 22.69
N GLU A 118 0.76 -11.30 22.47
CA GLU A 118 0.21 -12.33 23.35
C GLU A 118 1.24 -12.44 24.47
N THR A 119 1.01 -11.72 25.57
CA THR A 119 1.81 -11.88 26.79
C THR A 119 1.50 -13.22 27.41
N GLU A 120 2.57 -14.00 27.61
CA GLU A 120 2.74 -15.10 28.58
C GLU A 120 2.02 -16.43 28.32
#